data_AF-A0A370X1J2-F1
#
_entry.id   AF-A0A370X1J2-F1
#
_cell.length_a   1.000
_cell.length_b   1.000
_cell.length_c   1.000
_cell.angle_alpha   90.00
_cell.angle_beta   90.00
_cell.angle_gamma   90.00
#
_symmetry.space_group_name_H-M   'P 1'
#
loop_
_entity.id
_entity.type
_entity.pdbx_description
1 polymer ?
#
loop_
_entity_poly.entity_id
_entity_poly.type
_entity_poly.pdbx_seq_one_letter_code
_entity_poly.pdbx_strand_id
1 'polypeptide(L)'
;MTSTPRTIAARHLTYARKGESEKTPFSVCISEPFLLTNENCDIAFGEGAAGCVVSFDGLSEKSRTIYGGDTVQALELAIKSMETFLKWLSKKYDFYFPDGEEPYFED
;
A
#
# COMPACT_ATOMS: atom_id res chain seq x y z
N MET A 1 -22.02 -8.23 0.06
CA MET A 1 -21.29 -7.19 -0.68
C MET A 1 -20.24 -6.64 0.26
N THR A 2 -18.99 -7.10 0.17
CA THR A 2 -17.89 -6.51 0.93
C THR A 2 -17.53 -5.19 0.26
N SER A 3 -17.91 -4.05 0.85
CA SER A 3 -17.42 -2.77 0.36
C SER A 3 -15.91 -2.74 0.59
N THR A 4 -15.14 -2.39 -0.45
CA THR A 4 -13.72 -2.10 -0.27
C THR A 4 -13.58 -1.02 0.79
N PRO A 5 -12.74 -1.22 1.83
CA PRO A 5 -12.64 -0.27 2.93
C PRO A 5 -12.19 1.09 2.38
N ARG A 6 -12.74 2.17 2.92
CA ARG A 6 -12.50 3.54 2.43
C ARG A 6 -11.02 3.88 2.53
N THR A 7 -10.43 4.53 1.52
CA THR A 7 -9.07 5.08 1.61
C THR A 7 -9.01 6.26 2.60
N ILE A 8 -8.07 6.22 3.54
CA ILE A 8 -7.86 7.28 4.54
C ILE A 8 -6.54 8.04 4.37
N ALA A 9 -5.57 7.44 3.67
CA ALA A 9 -4.31 8.05 3.35
C ALA A 9 -3.82 7.59 1.97
N ALA A 10 -3.14 8.48 1.26
CA ALA A 10 -2.52 8.17 -0.01
C ALA A 10 -1.19 8.91 -0.14
N ARG A 11 -0.23 8.29 -0.82
CA ARG A 11 0.96 8.97 -1.33
C ARG A 11 0.91 8.95 -2.86
N HIS A 12 0.94 10.14 -3.43
CA HIS A 12 1.05 10.34 -4.87
C HIS A 12 2.52 10.34 -5.26
N LEU A 13 2.85 9.63 -6.33
CA LEU A 13 4.20 9.50 -6.87
C LEU A 13 4.10 9.38 -8.40
N THR A 14 5.24 9.40 -9.06
CA THR A 14 5.35 8.96 -10.46
C THR A 14 6.28 7.77 -10.53
N TYR A 15 6.10 6.93 -11.56
CA TYR A 15 6.98 5.79 -11.81
C TYR A 15 7.35 5.71 -13.29
N ALA A 16 8.54 5.19 -13.58
CA ALA A 16 8.93 4.69 -14.88
C ALA A 16 9.29 3.21 -14.76
N ARG A 17 9.03 2.39 -15.77
CA ARG A 17 9.59 1.03 -15.81
C ARG A 17 11.08 1.12 -16.03
N LYS A 18 11.85 0.20 -15.42
CA LYS A 18 13.31 0.17 -15.60
C LYS A 18 13.66 0.09 -17.09
N GLY A 19 14.44 1.06 -17.56
CA GLY A 19 14.85 1.17 -18.97
C GLY A 19 13.86 1.94 -19.86
N GLU A 20 12.71 2.36 -19.34
CA GLU A 20 11.78 3.27 -20.01
C GLU A 20 11.94 4.69 -19.45
N SER A 21 11.68 5.70 -20.28
CA SER A 21 11.75 7.11 -19.88
C SER A 21 10.38 7.72 -19.56
N GLU A 22 9.30 7.02 -19.91
CA GLU A 22 7.94 7.48 -19.68
C GLU A 22 7.59 7.40 -18.20
N LYS A 23 7.20 8.54 -17.62
CA LYS A 23 6.78 8.65 -16.23
C LYS A 23 5.26 8.68 -16.16
N THR A 24 4.70 7.75 -15.41
CA THR A 24 3.25 7.61 -15.21
C THR A 24 2.91 7.95 -13.75
N PRO A 25 1.89 8.79 -13.49
CA PRO A 25 1.43 9.06 -12.14
C PRO A 25 0.75 7.82 -11.54
N PHE A 26 0.98 7.59 -10.25
CA PHE A 26 0.28 6.56 -9.50
C PHE A 26 0.14 6.99 -8.04
N SER A 27 -0.73 6.28 -7.31
CA SER A 27 -0.89 6.46 -5.87
C SER A 27 -0.76 5.13 -5.16
N VAL A 28 -0.07 5.12 -4.02
CA VAL A 28 -0.19 4.04 -3.04
C VAL A 28 -1.11 4.50 -1.91
N CYS A 29 -2.10 3.68 -1.61
CA CYS A 29 -3.23 4.04 -0.76
C CYS A 29 -3.31 3.10 0.44
N ILE A 30 -3.70 3.64 1.59
CA ILE A 30 -3.99 2.90 2.82
C ILE A 30 -5.48 3.06 3.14
N SER A 31 -6.16 1.93 3.32
CA SER A 31 -7.56 1.91 3.72
C SER A 31 -7.73 2.18 5.21
N GLU A 32 -8.95 2.56 5.59
CA GLU A 32 -9.37 2.53 6.98
C GLU A 32 -9.16 1.13 7.58
N PRO A 33 -8.76 1.04 8.85
CA PRO A 33 -8.71 -0.23 9.55
C PRO A 33 -10.11 -0.86 9.63
N PHE A 34 -10.16 -2.18 9.48
CA PHE A 34 -11.38 -2.97 9.68
C PHE A 34 -11.10 -4.14 10.62
N LEU A 35 -12.10 -4.52 11.43
CA LEU A 35 -11.96 -5.68 12.30
C LEU A 35 -11.94 -6.97 11.48
N LEU A 36 -11.08 -7.89 11.89
CA LEU A 36 -11.03 -9.22 11.29
C LEU A 36 -12.24 -10.03 11.73
N THR A 37 -12.81 -10.74 10.77
CA THR A 37 -13.89 -11.69 10.96
C THR A 37 -13.53 -12.96 10.19
N ASN A 38 -14.16 -14.08 10.55
CA ASN A 38 -13.97 -15.34 9.81
C ASN A 38 -14.46 -15.26 8.35
N GLU A 39 -15.16 -14.18 7.96
CA GLU A 39 -15.60 -13.95 6.58
C GLU A 39 -14.55 -13.20 5.75
N ASN A 40 -13.64 -12.47 6.40
CA ASN A 40 -12.66 -11.59 5.73
C ASN A 40 -11.19 -12.00 5.99
N CYS A 41 -10.96 -13.05 6.77
CA CYS A 41 -9.63 -13.52 7.12
C CYS A 41 -9.62 -15.04 7.35
N ASP A 42 -8.81 -15.77 6.58
CA ASP A 42 -8.72 -17.24 6.62
C ASP A 42 -7.65 -17.76 7.61
N ILE A 43 -7.06 -16.87 8.43
CA ILE A 43 -6.05 -17.24 9.44
C ILE A 43 -6.63 -17.09 10.85
N ALA A 44 -6.08 -17.81 11.82
CA ALA A 44 -6.44 -17.62 13.22
C ALA A 44 -5.96 -16.24 13.71
N PHE A 45 -6.83 -15.51 14.40
CA PHE A 45 -6.54 -14.19 14.98
C PHE A 45 -7.15 -14.06 16.38
N GLY A 46 -6.57 -13.16 17.19
CA GLY A 46 -7.11 -12.82 18.50
C GLY A 46 -8.29 -11.86 18.39
N GLU A 47 -9.13 -11.83 19.43
CA GLU A 47 -10.21 -10.84 19.52
C GLU A 47 -9.66 -9.42 19.39
N GLY A 48 -10.35 -8.57 18.61
CA GLY A 48 -9.93 -7.19 18.35
C GLY A 48 -8.90 -7.02 17.24
N ALA A 49 -8.36 -8.10 16.68
CA ALA A 49 -7.45 -8.03 15.55
C ALA A 49 -8.08 -7.30 14.36
N ALA A 50 -7.26 -6.56 13.64
CA ALA A 50 -7.69 -5.70 12.55
C ALA A 50 -6.80 -5.84 11.32
N GLY A 51 -7.32 -5.40 10.18
CA GLY A 51 -6.62 -5.31 8.91
C GLY A 51 -6.68 -3.91 8.31
N CYS A 52 -5.65 -3.56 7.53
CA CYS A 52 -5.64 -2.41 6.62
C CYS A 52 -5.24 -2.91 5.23
N VAL A 53 -5.87 -2.38 4.18
CA VAL A 53 -5.48 -2.68 2.79
C VAL A 53 -4.49 -1.63 2.32
N VAL A 54 -3.33 -2.09 1.82
CA VAL A 54 -2.42 -1.28 1.00
C VAL A 54 -2.70 -1.60 -0.46
N SER A 55 -3.06 -0.59 -1.26
CA SER A 55 -3.41 -0.75 -2.67
C SER A 55 -2.66 0.24 -3.56
N PHE A 56 -2.63 -0.03 -4.86
CA PHE A 56 -1.99 0.82 -5.85
C PHE A 56 -3.03 1.24 -6.89
N ASP A 57 -3.15 2.55 -7.10
CA ASP A 57 -3.99 3.13 -8.15
C ASP A 57 -3.08 3.72 -9.24
N GLY A 58 -3.34 3.41 -10.50
CA GLY A 58 -2.45 3.76 -11.62
C GLY A 58 -1.19 2.88 -11.77
N LEU A 59 -0.99 1.89 -10.90
CA LEU A 59 0.09 0.90 -11.02
C LEU A 59 -0.50 -0.51 -10.89
N SER A 60 -0.23 -1.39 -11.87
CA SER A 60 -0.79 -2.75 -11.97
C SER A 60 -0.13 -3.74 -10.99
N GLU A 61 -0.14 -3.42 -9.69
CA GLU A 61 0.35 -4.26 -8.61
C GLU A 61 -0.82 -4.64 -7.67
N LYS A 62 -0.76 -5.85 -7.12
CA LYS A 62 -1.85 -6.37 -6.26
C LYS A 62 -1.91 -5.61 -4.94
N SER A 63 -3.12 -5.33 -4.47
CA SER A 63 -3.33 -4.89 -3.09
C SER A 63 -3.00 -6.00 -2.10
N ARG A 64 -2.71 -5.62 -0.86
CA ARG A 64 -2.37 -6.54 0.24
C ARG A 64 -3.01 -6.07 1.53
N THR A 65 -3.62 -7.00 2.25
CA THR A 65 -4.09 -6.77 3.61
C THR A 65 -2.95 -6.96 4.59
N ILE A 66 -2.77 -5.99 5.48
CA ILE A 66 -1.79 -5.97 6.56
C ILE A 66 -2.54 -6.11 7.87
N TYR A 67 -2.17 -7.12 8.65
CA TYR A 67 -2.85 -7.49 9.89
C TYR A 67 -2.12 -6.93 11.10
N GLY A 68 -2.88 -6.50 12.11
CA GLY A 68 -2.41 -6.13 13.43
C GLY A 68 -3.31 -6.69 14.53
N GLY A 69 -2.82 -6.68 15.77
CA GLY A 69 -3.58 -7.10 16.95
C GLY A 69 -4.72 -6.15 17.32
N ASP A 70 -4.69 -4.92 16.80
CA ASP A 70 -5.77 -3.94 16.89
C ASP A 70 -5.72 -2.97 15.69
N THR A 71 -6.66 -2.04 15.62
CA THR A 71 -6.77 -1.06 14.52
C THR A 71 -5.59 -0.10 14.44
N VAL A 72 -4.97 0.26 15.57
CA VAL A 72 -3.83 1.17 15.63
C VAL A 72 -2.59 0.47 15.08
N GLN A 73 -2.33 -0.75 15.54
CA GLN A 73 -1.20 -1.54 15.09
C GLN A 73 -1.35 -1.92 13.61
N ALA A 74 -2.55 -2.29 13.15
CA ALA A 74 -2.79 -2.60 11.73
C ALA A 74 -2.44 -1.40 10.83
N LEU A 75 -2.82 -0.19 11.23
CA LEU A 75 -2.48 1.03 10.51
C LEU A 75 -0.98 1.33 10.52
N GLU A 76 -0.32 1.24 11.68
CA GLU A 76 1.12 1.44 11.80
C GLU A 76 1.90 0.48 10.89
N LEU A 77 1.53 -0.80 10.91
CA LEU A 77 2.14 -1.83 10.08
C LEU A 77 1.84 -1.62 8.60
N ALA A 78 0.65 -1.13 8.23
CA ALA A 78 0.32 -0.79 6.85
C ALA A 78 1.22 0.33 6.31
N ILE A 79 1.47 1.37 7.12
CA ILE A 79 2.40 2.46 6.76
C ILE A 79 3.81 1.91 6.51
N LYS A 80 4.34 1.07 7.41
CA LYS A 80 5.67 0.44 7.24
C LYS A 80 5.73 -0.52 6.03
N SER A 81 4.66 -1.27 5.82
CA SER A 81 4.55 -2.24 4.71
C SER A 81 4.47 -1.53 3.37
N MET A 82 3.80 -0.38 3.28
CA MET A 82 3.76 0.47 2.10
C MET A 82 5.17 0.84 1.62
N GLU A 83 6.03 1.34 2.50
CA GLU A 83 7.43 1.66 2.17
C GLU A 83 8.20 0.42 1.71
N THR A 84 7.99 -0.69 2.40
CA THR A 84 8.64 -1.97 2.05
C THR A 84 8.21 -2.41 0.66
N PHE A 85 6.92 -2.32 0.31
CA PHE A 85 6.44 -2.66 -1.03
C PHE A 85 7.03 -1.77 -2.09
N LEU A 86 7.08 -0.45 -1.87
CA LEU A 86 7.74 0.48 -2.80
C LEU A 86 9.22 0.11 -2.99
N LYS A 87 9.96 -0.21 -1.91
CA LYS A 87 11.37 -0.62 -2.02
C LYS A 87 11.54 -1.96 -2.74
N TRP A 88 10.60 -2.90 -2.61
CA TRP A 88 10.63 -4.14 -3.38
C TRP A 88 10.31 -3.91 -4.85
N LEU A 89 9.33 -3.04 -5.13
CA LEU A 89 8.92 -2.68 -6.47
C LEU A 89 9.96 -1.82 -7.18
N SER A 90 10.89 -1.18 -6.46
CA SER A 90 11.98 -0.41 -7.08
C SER A 90 12.96 -1.25 -7.90
N LYS A 91 12.87 -2.58 -7.77
CA LYS A 91 13.56 -3.54 -8.65
C LYS A 91 12.99 -3.55 -10.08
N LYS A 92 11.70 -3.20 -10.23
CA LYS A 92 10.96 -3.17 -11.51
C LYS A 92 10.74 -1.76 -12.04
N TYR A 93 10.65 -0.78 -11.14
CA TYR A 93 10.29 0.59 -11.45
C TYR A 93 11.29 1.58 -10.84
N ASP A 94 11.48 2.71 -11.49
CA ASP A 94 12.07 3.91 -10.91
C ASP A 94 10.93 4.76 -10.36
N PHE A 95 11.02 5.16 -9.09
CA PHE A 95 10.00 5.98 -8.44
C PHE A 95 10.51 7.39 -8.22
N TYR A 96 9.62 8.36 -8.40
CA TYR A 96 9.90 9.78 -8.25
C TYR A 96 8.77 10.46 -7.47
N PHE A 97 9.07 11.63 -6.91
CA PHE A 97 8.06 12.51 -6.36
C PHE A 97 7.03 12.95 -7.43
N PRO A 98 5.89 13.57 -7.04
CA PRO A 98 4.81 13.90 -7.97
C PRO A 98 5.20 14.74 -9.18
N ASP A 99 6.20 15.61 -9.06
CA ASP A 99 6.74 16.41 -10.18
C ASP A 99 7.55 15.56 -11.18
N GLY A 100 7.94 14.35 -10.77
CA GLY A 100 8.78 13.45 -11.53
C GLY A 100 10.23 13.90 -11.62
N GLU A 101 10.67 14.95 -10.94
CA GLU A 101 12.04 15.47 -11.06
C GLU A 101 12.98 14.69 -10.14
N GLU A 102 12.61 14.56 -8.87
CA GLU A 102 13.44 13.96 -7.83
C GLU A 102 13.11 12.48 -7.61
N PRO A 103 14.13 11.58 -7.55
CA PRO A 103 13.93 10.20 -7.16
C PRO A 103 13.31 10.10 -5.76
N TYR A 104 12.35 9.18 -5.60
CA TYR A 104 11.67 8.96 -4.33
C TYR A 104 12.57 8.26 -3.29
N PHE A 105 13.52 7.44 -3.76
CA PHE A 105 14.51 6.80 -2.91
C PHE A 105 15.87 7.44 -3.12
N GLU A 106 16.52 7.84 -2.04
CA GLU A 106 17.95 8.12 -2.00
C GLU A 106 18.71 6.78 -2.12
N ASP A 107 19.78 6.76 -2.92
CA ASP A 107 20.67 5.60 -3.11
C ASP A 107 21.49 5.28 -1.84
#